data_AF-A0A6P2V447-F1
#
_entry.id   AF-A0A6P2V447-F1
#
_cell.length_a   1.000
_cell.length_b   1.000
_cell.length_c   1.000
_cell.angle_alpha   90.00
_cell.angle_beta   90.00
_cell.angle_gamma   90.00
#
_symmetry.space_group_name_H-M   'P 1'
#
loop_
_entity.id
_entity.type
_entity.pdbx_description
1 polymer ?
#
loop_
_entity_poly.entity_id
_entity_poly.type
_entity_poly.pdbx_seq_one_letter_code
_entity_poly.pdbx_strand_id
1 'polypeptide(L)'
;MSAERNQQDATNTYNEVAKMVVSYVVDCGLEDADLNPTNLSFAIEYAYKPLPRFWRDFDLTTIVEAISERFPNWRPAVPDDEQTAEDVLLDLEAIVYCHALDEANAEMMMALPPQTRPKDREAASEWILAELRGRGLGIELIFAQRDGNRCGEAALEVLHCLERAATGREYDRFETKVAQLFRHRSLATQKKAQETQV
;
A
#
# COMPACT_ATOMS: atom_id res chain seq x y z
N MET A 1 -17.31 8.64 24.18
CA MET A 1 -17.30 9.80 23.25
C MET A 1 -16.06 9.89 22.37
N SER A 2 -14.82 10.04 22.88
CA SER A 2 -13.64 10.15 21.98
C SER A 2 -13.22 8.82 21.35
N ALA A 3 -13.29 7.71 22.10
CA ALA A 3 -12.93 6.38 21.58
C ALA A 3 -13.92 5.86 20.51
N GLU A 4 -15.22 6.02 20.74
CA GLU A 4 -16.27 5.62 19.77
C GLU A 4 -16.20 6.44 18.48
N ARG A 5 -15.87 7.73 18.57
CA ARG A 5 -15.71 8.59 17.38
C ARG A 5 -14.47 8.21 16.57
N ASN A 6 -13.34 7.96 17.24
CA ASN A 6 -12.12 7.50 16.58
C ASN A 6 -12.32 6.12 15.90
N GLN A 7 -13.11 5.24 16.52
CA GLN A 7 -13.41 3.92 15.94
C GLN A 7 -14.35 4.03 14.72
N GLN A 8 -15.35 4.91 14.78
CA GLN A 8 -16.24 5.19 13.64
C GLN A 8 -15.48 5.83 12.46
N ASP A 9 -14.56 6.76 12.73
CA ASP A 9 -13.75 7.42 11.70
C ASP A 9 -12.77 6.43 11.03
N ALA A 10 -12.20 5.50 11.79
CA ALA A 10 -11.39 4.40 11.27
C ALA A 10 -12.22 3.47 10.37
N THR A 11 -13.39 2.99 10.83
CA THR A 11 -14.28 2.13 10.03
C THR A 11 -14.74 2.82 8.74
N ASN A 12 -15.04 4.12 8.78
CA ASN A 12 -15.39 4.88 7.58
C ASN A 12 -14.21 4.95 6.58
N THR A 13 -12.99 5.11 7.09
CA THR A 13 -11.77 5.16 6.26
C THR A 13 -11.54 3.83 5.54
N TYR A 14 -11.63 2.69 6.22
CA TYR A 14 -11.42 1.38 5.56
C TYR A 14 -12.52 1.02 4.58
N ASN A 15 -13.77 1.40 4.87
CA ASN A 15 -14.85 1.27 3.89
C ASN A 15 -14.61 2.08 2.62
N GLU A 16 -14.02 3.28 2.73
CA GLU A 16 -13.60 4.06 1.56
C GLU A 16 -12.44 3.41 0.82
N VAL A 17 -11.43 2.91 1.53
CA VAL A 17 -10.28 2.21 0.93
C VAL A 17 -10.76 0.97 0.18
N ALA A 18 -11.61 0.14 0.79
CA ALA A 18 -12.22 -1.03 0.16
C ALA A 18 -12.96 -0.67 -1.13
N LYS A 19 -13.77 0.40 -1.10
CA LYS A 19 -14.47 0.89 -2.30
C LYS A 19 -13.50 1.35 -3.38
N MET A 20 -12.41 2.04 -3.02
CA MET A 20 -11.39 2.48 -3.98
C MET A 20 -10.65 1.30 -4.59
N VAL A 21 -10.31 0.28 -3.80
CA VAL A 21 -9.70 -0.97 -4.29
C VAL A 21 -10.63 -1.65 -5.28
N VAL A 22 -11.89 -1.89 -4.92
CA VAL A 22 -12.86 -2.53 -5.82
C VAL A 22 -13.10 -1.70 -7.09
N SER A 23 -13.24 -0.37 -6.96
CA SER A 23 -13.37 0.52 -8.11
C SER A 23 -12.17 0.43 -9.03
N TYR A 24 -10.95 0.38 -8.49
CA TYR A 24 -9.74 0.22 -9.28
C TYR A 24 -9.78 -1.06 -10.12
N VAL A 25 -10.11 -2.19 -9.50
CA VAL A 25 -10.17 -3.49 -10.19
C VAL A 25 -11.19 -3.44 -11.34
N VAL A 26 -12.37 -2.88 -11.08
CA VAL A 26 -13.43 -2.72 -12.09
C VAL A 26 -13.01 -1.77 -13.21
N ASP A 27 -12.47 -0.59 -12.87
CA ASP A 27 -12.01 0.41 -13.85
C ASP A 27 -10.87 -0.13 -14.72
N CYS A 28 -10.07 -1.04 -14.16
CA CYS A 28 -9.02 -1.72 -14.89
C CYS A 28 -9.54 -2.83 -15.80
N GLY A 29 -10.82 -3.23 -15.68
CA GLY A 29 -11.42 -4.32 -16.44
C GLY A 29 -10.88 -5.68 -16.07
N LEU A 30 -10.38 -5.82 -14.84
CA LEU A 30 -9.89 -7.09 -14.32
C LEU A 30 -11.07 -7.99 -13.96
N GLU A 31 -10.95 -9.27 -14.27
CA GLU A 31 -11.93 -10.31 -13.96
C GLU A 31 -11.44 -11.17 -12.79
N ASP A 32 -12.27 -12.13 -12.36
CA ASP A 32 -11.95 -13.07 -11.28
C ASP A 32 -10.57 -13.75 -11.45
N ALA A 33 -10.23 -14.15 -12.68
CA ALA A 33 -8.95 -14.80 -13.00
C ALA A 33 -7.73 -13.86 -12.98
N ASP A 34 -7.95 -12.55 -13.00
CA ASP A 34 -6.87 -11.56 -13.00
C ASP A 34 -6.44 -11.16 -11.58
N LEU A 35 -7.10 -11.65 -10.53
CA LEU A 35 -6.85 -11.26 -9.14
C LEU A 35 -5.64 -12.00 -8.54
N ASN A 36 -4.45 -11.59 -8.99
CA ASN A 36 -3.15 -12.03 -8.49
C ASN A 36 -2.50 -10.96 -7.57
N PRO A 37 -1.37 -11.28 -6.87
CA PRO A 37 -0.74 -10.35 -5.93
C PRO A 37 -0.33 -9.02 -6.56
N THR A 38 0.09 -9.02 -7.82
CA THR A 38 0.54 -7.81 -8.51
C THR A 38 -0.63 -6.87 -8.78
N ASN A 39 -1.73 -7.39 -9.33
CA ASN A 39 -2.91 -6.57 -9.62
C ASN A 39 -3.58 -6.05 -8.34
N LEU A 40 -3.65 -6.88 -7.30
CA LEU A 40 -4.22 -6.50 -6.02
C LEU A 40 -3.35 -5.51 -5.27
N SER A 41 -2.01 -5.63 -5.33
CA SER A 41 -1.11 -4.63 -4.76
C SER A 41 -1.25 -3.27 -5.45
N PHE A 42 -1.39 -3.20 -6.78
CA PHE A 42 -1.70 -1.93 -7.45
C PHE A 42 -3.04 -1.32 -7.01
N ALA A 43 -4.07 -2.15 -6.79
CA ALA A 43 -5.35 -1.66 -6.32
C ALA A 43 -5.25 -1.06 -4.91
N ILE A 44 -4.48 -1.70 -4.02
CA ILE A 44 -4.19 -1.21 -2.67
C ILE A 44 -3.35 0.08 -2.71
N GLU A 45 -2.32 0.11 -3.56
CA GLU A 45 -1.47 1.28 -3.80
C GLU A 45 -2.23 2.49 -4.35
N TYR A 46 -3.22 2.24 -5.20
CA TYR A 46 -4.13 3.28 -5.69
C TYR A 46 -4.98 3.87 -4.56
N ALA A 47 -5.37 3.04 -3.60
CA ALA A 47 -6.18 3.43 -2.46
C ALA A 47 -5.37 4.07 -1.30
N TYR A 48 -4.03 4.12 -1.43
CA TYR A 48 -3.14 4.68 -0.42
C TYR A 48 -3.48 6.14 -0.07
N LYS A 49 -3.57 6.40 1.23
CA LYS A 49 -3.63 7.75 1.81
C LYS A 49 -2.43 7.93 2.75
N PRO A 50 -1.66 9.03 2.66
CA PRO A 50 -0.51 9.31 3.53
C PRO A 50 -0.97 9.82 4.90
N LEU A 51 -1.63 8.93 5.62
CA LEU A 51 -2.02 9.11 7.01
C LEU A 51 -1.04 8.33 7.87
N PRO A 52 -0.65 8.83 9.06
CA PRO A 52 0.08 8.02 10.02
C PRO A 52 -0.68 6.72 10.29
N ARG A 53 0.06 5.63 10.43
CA ARG A 53 -0.49 4.27 10.64
C ARG A 53 -1.32 3.69 9.50
N PHE A 54 -1.40 4.31 8.32
CA PHE A 54 -2.23 3.79 7.23
C PHE A 54 -1.91 2.33 6.92
N TRP A 55 -0.61 2.01 6.76
CA TRP A 55 -0.17 0.65 6.45
C TRP A 55 -0.18 -0.27 7.67
N ARG A 56 0.23 0.24 8.84
CA ARG A 56 0.25 -0.56 10.06
C ARG A 56 -1.13 -0.98 10.55
N ASP A 57 -2.14 -0.16 10.30
CA ASP A 57 -3.51 -0.45 10.66
C ASP A 57 -4.32 -0.95 9.44
N PHE A 58 -3.66 -1.30 8.33
CA PHE A 58 -4.34 -1.69 7.10
C PHE A 58 -5.17 -2.98 7.29
N ASP A 59 -6.49 -2.86 7.16
CA ASP A 59 -7.41 -3.98 7.33
C ASP A 59 -7.58 -4.76 6.03
N LEU A 60 -6.61 -5.64 5.76
CA LEU A 60 -6.62 -6.49 4.56
C LEU A 60 -7.86 -7.40 4.51
N THR A 61 -8.38 -7.82 5.66
CA THR A 61 -9.59 -8.66 5.73
C THR A 61 -10.79 -7.94 5.14
N THR A 62 -11.05 -6.70 5.55
CA THR A 62 -12.14 -5.87 4.97
C THR A 62 -11.97 -5.69 3.45
N ILE A 63 -10.74 -5.55 2.96
CA ILE A 63 -10.48 -5.43 1.51
C ILE A 63 -10.80 -6.74 0.78
N VAL A 64 -10.34 -7.88 1.30
CA VAL A 64 -10.56 -9.20 0.71
C VAL A 64 -12.04 -9.57 0.69
N GLU A 65 -12.79 -9.21 1.74
CA GLU A 65 -14.24 -9.39 1.79
C GLU A 65 -14.94 -8.57 0.70
N ALA A 66 -14.60 -7.29 0.56
CA ALA A 66 -15.17 -6.43 -0.48
C ALA A 66 -14.84 -6.92 -1.92
N ILE A 67 -13.62 -7.42 -2.13
CA ILE A 67 -13.25 -8.06 -3.40
C ILE A 67 -14.09 -9.31 -3.64
N SER A 68 -14.20 -10.18 -2.64
CA SER A 68 -14.93 -11.45 -2.75
C SER A 68 -16.43 -11.24 -2.98
N GLU A 69 -17.01 -10.16 -2.45
CA GLU A 69 -18.39 -9.77 -2.75
C GLU A 69 -18.57 -9.40 -4.23
N ARG A 70 -17.60 -8.70 -4.81
CA ARG A 70 -17.68 -8.23 -6.20
C ARG A 70 -17.26 -9.30 -7.23
N PHE A 71 -16.33 -10.17 -6.87
CA PHE A 71 -15.68 -11.18 -7.71
C PHE A 71 -15.79 -12.56 -7.04
N PRO A 72 -16.97 -13.17 -6.92
CA PRO A 72 -17.18 -14.34 -6.07
C PRO A 72 -16.38 -15.59 -6.48
N ASN A 73 -15.84 -15.62 -7.70
CA ASN A 73 -15.11 -16.76 -8.24
C ASN A 73 -13.60 -16.51 -8.32
N TRP A 74 -13.07 -15.41 -7.76
CA TRP A 74 -11.65 -15.10 -7.86
C TRP A 74 -10.75 -16.18 -7.24
N ARG A 75 -11.17 -16.73 -6.09
CA ARG A 75 -10.43 -17.81 -5.41
C ARG A 75 -10.33 -19.09 -6.25
N PRO A 76 -11.44 -19.67 -6.77
CA PRO A 76 -11.35 -20.84 -7.63
C PRO A 76 -10.83 -20.55 -9.05
N ALA A 77 -10.73 -19.29 -9.45
CA ALA A 77 -10.19 -18.90 -10.75
C ALA A 77 -8.64 -18.82 -10.77
N VAL A 78 -7.99 -18.90 -9.60
CA VAL A 78 -6.52 -18.95 -9.53
C VAL A 78 -6.05 -20.29 -10.14
N PRO A 79 -5.14 -20.27 -11.13
CA PRO A 79 -4.66 -21.49 -11.79
C PRO A 79 -4.01 -22.46 -10.79
N ASP A 80 -4.56 -23.68 -10.74
CA ASP A 80 -4.16 -24.77 -9.82
C ASP A 80 -2.68 -25.22 -9.98
N ASP A 81 -2.02 -24.83 -11.07
CA ASP A 81 -0.65 -25.23 -11.43
C ASP A 81 0.45 -24.21 -11.06
N GLU A 82 0.09 -22.98 -10.68
CA GLU A 82 1.05 -21.91 -10.39
C GLU A 82 0.92 -21.31 -8.99
N GLN A 83 -0.30 -21.12 -8.48
CA GLN A 83 -0.53 -20.44 -7.19
C GLN A 83 -1.91 -20.78 -6.61
N THR A 84 -2.05 -20.90 -5.29
CA THR A 84 -3.39 -20.99 -4.65
C THR A 84 -3.91 -19.61 -4.24
N ALA A 85 -5.22 -19.47 -4.02
CA ALA A 85 -5.77 -18.23 -3.48
C ALA A 85 -5.16 -17.87 -2.11
N GLU A 86 -4.81 -18.86 -1.30
CA GLU A 86 -4.10 -18.69 -0.03
C GLU A 86 -2.70 -18.13 -0.24
N ASP A 87 -1.96 -18.61 -1.26
CA ASP A 87 -0.65 -18.06 -1.60
C ASP A 87 -0.74 -16.60 -2.06
N VAL A 88 -1.80 -16.25 -2.82
CA VAL A 88 -2.05 -14.86 -3.23
C VAL A 88 -2.25 -13.95 -2.02
N LEU A 89 -2.98 -14.42 -1.00
CA LEU A 89 -3.22 -13.67 0.22
C LEU A 89 -1.95 -13.53 1.07
N LEU A 90 -1.14 -14.60 1.17
CA LEU A 90 0.15 -14.56 1.87
C LEU A 90 1.12 -13.55 1.23
N ASP A 91 1.18 -13.51 -0.10
CA ASP A 91 1.99 -12.52 -0.81
C ASP A 91 1.50 -11.09 -0.56
N LEU A 92 0.18 -10.87 -0.52
CA LEU A 92 -0.38 -9.57 -0.19
C LEU A 92 -0.12 -9.14 1.24
N GLU A 93 -0.23 -10.06 2.21
CA GLU A 93 0.13 -9.81 3.60
C GLU A 93 1.59 -9.40 3.72
N ALA A 94 2.49 -10.07 2.99
CA ALA A 94 3.90 -9.73 2.95
C ALA A 94 4.14 -8.33 2.35
N ILE A 95 3.43 -7.96 1.28
CA ILE A 95 3.52 -6.62 0.67
C ILE A 95 3.05 -5.54 1.66
N VAL A 96 1.87 -5.71 2.27
CA VAL A 96 1.33 -4.77 3.27
C VAL A 96 2.27 -4.66 4.47
N TYR A 97 2.85 -5.78 4.91
CA TYR A 97 3.82 -5.80 6.00
C TYR A 97 5.09 -4.98 5.67
N CYS A 98 5.64 -5.11 4.45
CA CYS A 98 6.77 -4.29 4.01
C CYS A 98 6.43 -2.79 4.05
N HIS A 99 5.26 -2.39 3.52
CA HIS A 99 4.83 -0.99 3.58
C HIS A 99 4.63 -0.49 5.02
N ALA A 100 4.15 -1.35 5.92
CA ALA A 100 4.01 -1.04 7.33
C ALA A 100 5.37 -0.82 8.03
N LEU A 101 6.41 -1.55 7.64
CA LEU A 101 7.78 -1.32 8.11
C LEU A 101 8.34 0.00 7.59
N ASP A 102 8.17 0.29 6.30
CA ASP A 102 8.62 1.54 5.68
C ASP A 102 7.93 2.75 6.34
N GLU A 103 6.62 2.65 6.60
CA GLU A 103 5.86 3.65 7.34
C GLU A 103 6.35 3.83 8.77
N ALA A 104 6.61 2.74 9.49
CA ALA A 104 7.15 2.81 10.85
C ALA A 104 8.51 3.53 10.87
N ASN A 105 9.38 3.22 9.92
CA ASN A 105 10.68 3.87 9.76
C ASN A 105 10.53 5.37 9.41
N ALA A 106 9.62 5.69 8.49
CA ALA A 106 9.30 7.06 8.12
C ALA A 106 8.80 7.88 9.31
N GLU A 107 7.89 7.33 10.11
CA GLU A 107 7.37 8.01 11.29
C GLU A 107 8.44 8.23 12.37
N MET A 108 9.36 7.27 12.57
CA MET A 108 10.50 7.44 13.45
C MET A 108 11.38 8.62 12.99
N MET A 109 11.64 8.75 11.68
CA MET A 109 12.36 9.90 11.12
C MET A 109 11.55 11.20 11.24
N MET A 110 10.23 11.14 11.08
CA MET A 110 9.35 12.31 11.21
C MET A 110 9.37 12.90 12.62
N ALA A 111 9.60 12.08 13.65
CA ALA A 111 9.79 12.53 15.03
C ALA A 111 11.08 13.34 15.25
N LEU A 112 12.04 13.29 14.32
CA LEU A 112 13.24 14.12 14.37
C LEU A 112 12.95 15.57 13.95
N PRO A 113 13.73 16.55 14.46
CA PRO A 113 13.75 17.89 13.89
C PRO A 113 14.03 17.88 12.38
N PRO A 114 13.31 18.66 11.54
CA PRO A 114 13.45 18.62 10.08
C PRO A 114 14.89 18.77 9.57
N GLN A 115 15.69 19.61 10.23
CA GLN A 115 17.07 19.88 9.87
C GLN A 115 18.04 18.72 10.14
N THR A 116 17.66 17.76 10.98
CA THR A 116 18.48 16.58 11.33
C THR A 116 18.01 15.30 10.65
N ARG A 117 16.92 15.35 9.86
CA ARG A 117 16.43 14.19 9.14
C ARG A 117 17.44 13.76 8.07
N PRO A 118 17.65 12.44 7.87
CA PRO A 118 18.41 11.94 6.74
C PRO A 118 17.84 12.46 5.41
N LYS A 119 18.71 12.70 4.43
CA LYS A 119 18.34 13.31 3.13
C LYS A 119 18.52 12.40 1.93
N ASP A 120 19.25 11.31 2.12
CA ASP A 120 19.53 10.30 1.10
C ASP A 120 19.36 8.90 1.70
N ARG A 121 19.21 7.92 0.81
CA ARG A 121 18.86 6.55 1.18
C ARG A 121 19.96 5.87 2.00
N GLU A 122 21.22 6.18 1.77
CA GLU A 122 22.35 5.65 2.53
C GLU A 122 22.28 6.13 3.99
N ALA A 123 22.20 7.45 4.20
CA ALA A 123 22.10 8.04 5.52
C ALA A 123 20.81 7.62 6.26
N ALA A 124 19.69 7.50 5.53
CA ALA A 124 18.44 7.01 6.09
C ALA A 124 18.56 5.56 6.57
N SER A 125 19.16 4.70 5.75
CA SER A 125 19.35 3.29 6.10
C SER A 125 20.28 3.12 7.30
N GLU A 126 21.42 3.83 7.32
CA GLU A 126 22.32 3.82 8.48
C GLU A 126 21.62 4.28 9.76
N TRP A 127 20.83 5.34 9.66
CA TRP A 127 20.05 5.86 10.79
C TRP A 127 18.99 4.86 11.26
N ILE A 128 18.20 4.28 10.35
CA ILE A 128 17.17 3.27 10.65
C ILE A 128 17.80 2.07 11.35
N LEU A 129 18.90 1.53 10.81
CA LEU A 129 19.58 0.38 11.40
C LEU A 129 20.11 0.67 12.82
N ALA A 130 20.63 1.87 13.05
CA ALA A 130 21.09 2.29 14.38
C ALA A 130 19.90 2.42 15.35
N GLU A 131 18.80 3.03 14.90
CA GLU A 131 17.60 3.25 15.70
C GLU A 131 16.92 1.93 16.09
N LEU A 132 16.70 1.03 15.12
CA LEU A 132 16.12 -0.29 15.35
C LEU A 132 16.96 -1.12 16.34
N ARG A 133 18.29 -1.08 16.18
CA ARG A 133 19.22 -1.72 17.11
C ARG A 133 19.12 -1.11 18.52
N GLY A 134 19.09 0.22 18.62
CA GLY A 134 18.95 0.93 19.89
C GLY A 134 17.65 0.61 20.63
N ARG A 135 16.57 0.34 19.89
CA ARG A 135 15.25 -0.02 20.43
C ARG A 135 15.06 -1.52 20.68
N GLY A 136 15.99 -2.36 20.27
CA GLY A 136 15.87 -3.82 20.40
C GLY A 136 14.82 -4.45 19.46
N LEU A 137 14.49 -3.78 18.35
CA LEU A 137 13.52 -4.23 17.35
C LEU A 137 14.19 -5.23 16.38
N GLY A 138 14.41 -6.45 16.86
CA GLY A 138 15.26 -7.44 16.19
C GLY A 138 14.72 -7.96 14.87
N ILE A 139 13.40 -8.16 14.75
CA ILE A 139 12.78 -8.66 13.52
C ILE A 139 12.87 -7.59 12.44
N GLU A 140 12.48 -6.37 12.77
CA GLU A 140 12.53 -5.20 11.89
C GLU A 140 13.96 -4.90 11.44
N LEU A 141 14.95 -5.06 12.35
CA LEU A 141 16.35 -4.92 12.02
C LEU A 141 16.80 -5.94 10.97
N ILE A 142 16.37 -7.20 11.07
CA ILE A 142 16.69 -8.24 10.07
C ILE A 142 16.13 -7.87 8.71
N PHE A 143 14.88 -7.38 8.64
CA PHE A 143 14.28 -6.91 7.40
C PHE A 143 15.03 -5.72 6.80
N ALA A 144 15.30 -4.68 7.60
CA ALA A 144 16.06 -3.52 7.15
C ALA A 144 17.47 -3.88 6.66
N GLN A 145 18.14 -4.84 7.31
CA GLN A 145 19.45 -5.34 6.87
C GLN A 145 19.39 -6.09 5.55
N ARG A 146 18.37 -6.93 5.37
CA ARG A 146 18.17 -7.68 4.12
C ARG A 146 17.93 -6.75 2.94
N ASP A 147 17.16 -5.68 3.15
CA ASP A 147 16.77 -4.74 2.11
C ASP A 147 17.89 -3.72 1.79
N GLY A 148 18.90 -3.61 2.66
CA GLY A 148 20.05 -2.72 2.49
C GLY A 148 19.60 -1.27 2.34
N ASN A 149 20.12 -0.56 1.33
CA ASN A 149 19.77 0.85 1.11
C ASN A 149 18.30 1.08 0.69
N ARG A 150 17.56 0.01 0.34
CA ARG A 150 16.15 0.16 -0.06
C ARG A 150 15.25 0.53 1.11
N CYS A 151 15.58 0.10 2.34
CA CYS A 151 14.80 0.48 3.52
C CYS A 151 14.82 2.01 3.75
N GLY A 152 15.97 2.65 3.54
CA GLY A 152 16.09 4.11 3.61
C GLY A 152 15.39 4.82 2.46
N GLU A 153 15.46 4.27 1.24
CA GLU A 153 14.77 4.83 0.06
C GLU A 153 13.25 4.83 0.26
N ALA A 154 12.67 3.68 0.59
CA ALA A 154 11.24 3.52 0.79
C ALA A 154 10.73 4.36 1.98
N ALA A 155 11.44 4.35 3.11
CA ALA A 155 11.07 5.17 4.26
C ALA A 155 11.15 6.68 3.98
N LEU A 156 12.09 7.15 3.15
CA LEU A 156 12.17 8.56 2.75
C LEU A 156 11.01 8.95 1.84
N GLU A 157 10.58 8.08 0.93
CA GLU A 157 9.41 8.33 0.09
C GLU A 157 8.12 8.45 0.92
N VAL A 158 7.91 7.55 1.88
CA VAL A 158 6.77 7.61 2.80
C VAL A 158 6.84 8.87 3.67
N LEU A 159 8.03 9.21 4.21
CA LEU A 159 8.25 10.44 4.97
C LEU A 159 7.87 11.68 4.14
N HIS A 160 8.30 11.74 2.89
CA HIS A 160 7.95 12.84 1.98
C HIS A 160 6.43 12.95 1.80
N CYS A 161 5.75 11.82 1.60
CA CYS A 161 4.30 11.79 1.46
C CYS A 161 3.58 12.30 2.72
N LEU A 162 4.01 11.86 3.91
CA LEU A 162 3.47 12.31 5.19
C LEU A 162 3.69 13.82 5.41
N GLU A 163 4.87 14.35 5.08
CA GLU A 163 5.18 15.79 5.20
C GLU A 163 4.32 16.64 4.24
N ARG A 164 4.15 16.18 2.99
CA ARG A 164 3.30 16.85 2.00
C ARG A 164 1.85 16.86 2.47
N ALA A 165 1.33 15.72 2.91
CA ALA A 165 -0.03 15.59 3.41
C ALA A 165 -0.29 16.47 4.63
N ALA A 166 0.65 16.52 5.59
CA ALA A 166 0.56 17.36 6.78
C ALA A 166 0.49 18.87 6.46
N THR A 167 0.99 19.28 5.29
CA THR A 167 0.91 20.67 4.81
C THR A 167 -0.23 20.92 3.83
N GLY A 168 -1.14 19.95 3.65
CA GLY A 168 -2.28 20.04 2.74
C GLY A 168 -1.87 20.05 1.26
N ARG A 169 -0.67 19.58 0.95
CA ARG A 169 -0.14 19.54 -0.42
C ARG A 169 -0.27 18.13 -1.00
N GLU A 170 -0.44 18.05 -2.32
CA GLU A 170 -0.45 16.77 -3.03
C GLU A 170 0.83 15.99 -2.76
N TYR A 171 0.71 14.71 -2.50
CA TYR A 171 1.85 13.81 -2.30
C TYR A 171 2.12 13.04 -3.57
N ASP A 172 3.31 12.49 -3.64
CA ASP A 172 3.81 11.84 -4.84
C ASP A 172 4.56 10.57 -4.42
N ARG A 173 3.85 9.45 -4.50
CA ARG A 173 4.41 8.12 -4.29
C ARG A 173 4.47 7.39 -5.62
N PHE A 174 5.61 6.79 -5.91
CA PHE A 174 5.90 6.15 -7.17
C PHE A 174 4.90 5.02 -7.47
N GLU A 175 4.65 4.11 -6.53
CA GLU A 175 3.72 3.00 -6.76
C GLU A 175 2.29 3.49 -6.98
N THR A 176 1.84 4.47 -6.20
CA THR A 176 0.52 5.10 -6.38
C THR A 176 0.38 5.70 -7.79
N LYS A 177 1.44 6.35 -8.31
CA LYS A 177 1.44 6.87 -9.69
C LYS A 177 1.40 5.78 -10.74
N VAL A 178 2.13 4.68 -10.53
CA VAL A 178 2.11 3.53 -11.44
C VAL A 178 0.70 2.96 -11.51
N ALA A 179 0.03 2.77 -10.37
CA ALA A 179 -1.35 2.30 -10.31
C ALA A 179 -2.32 3.29 -11.01
N GLN A 180 -2.21 4.59 -10.74
CA GLN A 180 -3.00 5.62 -11.42
C GLN A 180 -2.83 5.59 -12.95
N LEU A 181 -1.60 5.42 -13.43
CA LEU A 181 -1.30 5.32 -14.86
C LEU A 181 -1.89 4.06 -15.48
N PHE A 182 -1.82 2.93 -14.78
CA PHE A 182 -2.42 1.67 -15.23
C PHE A 182 -3.94 1.84 -15.38
N ARG A 183 -4.63 2.32 -14.34
CA ARG A 183 -6.09 2.59 -14.39
C ARG A 183 -6.47 3.49 -15.55
N HIS A 184 -5.74 4.60 -15.76
CA HIS A 184 -6.01 5.51 -16.86
C HIS A 184 -5.88 4.82 -18.23
N ARG A 185 -4.84 4.00 -18.43
CA ARG A 185 -4.65 3.26 -19.67
C ARG A 185 -5.76 2.24 -19.91
N SER A 186 -6.18 1.52 -18.87
CA SER A 186 -7.27 0.55 -18.97
C SER A 186 -8.59 1.21 -19.36
N LEU A 187 -8.98 2.29 -18.69
CA LEU A 187 -10.18 3.06 -19.01
C LEU A 187 -10.16 3.60 -20.45
N ALA A 188 -9.01 4.14 -20.90
CA ALA A 188 -8.86 4.62 -22.27
C ALA A 188 -8.98 3.49 -23.31
N THR A 189 -8.52 2.28 -22.98
CA THR A 189 -8.62 1.10 -23.84
C THR A 189 -10.05 0.60 -23.95
N GLN A 190 -10.76 0.51 -22.82
CA GLN A 190 -12.17 0.10 -22.79
C GLN A 190 -13.06 1.06 -23.57
N LYS A 191 -12.86 2.38 -23.41
CA LYS A 191 -13.61 3.39 -24.16
C LYS A 191 -13.45 3.21 -25.68
N LYS A 192 -12.22 2.96 -26.16
CA LYS A 192 -11.96 2.68 -27.59
C LYS A 192 -12.65 1.41 -28.07
N ALA A 193 -12.65 0.35 -27.25
CA ALA A 193 -13.32 -0.91 -27.60
C ALA A 193 -14.84 -0.71 -27.75
N GLN A 194 -15.45 0.07 -26.87
CA GLN A 194 -16.87 0.43 -26.95
C GLN A 194 -17.21 1.27 -28.19
N GLU A 195 -16.35 2.22 -28.56
CA GLU A 195 -16.52 3.07 -29.75
C GLU A 195 -16.36 2.28 -31.08
N THR A 196 -15.67 1.14 -31.06
CA THR A 196 -15.43 0.30 -32.25
C THR A 196 -16.52 -0.76 -32.45
N GLN A 197 -17.37 -1.00 -31.45
CA GLN A 197 -18.48 -1.96 -31.50
C GLN A 197 -19.82 -1.34 -31.92
N VAL A 198 -19.84 -0.04 -32.23
CA VAL A 198 -20.99 0.74 -32.74
C VAL A 198 -20.78 1.08 -34.21
#